data_AF-A0A955J6E6-F1
#
_entry.id   AF-A0A955J6E6-F1
#
_cell.length_a   1.000
_cell.length_b   1.000
_cell.length_c   1.000
_cell.angle_alpha   90.00
_cell.angle_beta   90.00
_cell.angle_gamma   90.00
#
_symmetry.space_group_name_H-M   'P 1'
#
loop_
_entity.id
_entity.type
_entity.pdbx_description
1 polymer ?
#
loop_
_entity_poly.entity_id
_entity_poly.type
_entity_poly.pdbx_seq_one_letter_code
_entity_poly.pdbx_strand_id
1 'polypeptide(L)'
;MTVMLLTEQQRLLIETHERRNRAHALLSSLLRARTECEHQMTRAQRADAIKEVTGSSALDRAIASTRRMIDTLEQAMRDVMNSLSREDLESIGLAHLA
;
A
#
# COMPACT_ATOMS: atom_id res chain seq x y z
N MET A 1 21.07 29.64 -6.47
CA MET A 1 20.18 28.51 -6.08
C MET A 1 19.48 28.04 -7.35
N THR A 2 20.01 27.00 -7.98
CA THR A 2 19.38 26.41 -9.18
C THR A 2 18.12 25.69 -8.70
N VAL A 3 16.95 26.17 -9.11
CA VAL A 3 15.70 25.44 -8.92
C VAL A 3 15.81 24.17 -9.78
N MET A 4 16.06 23.02 -9.16
CA MET A 4 15.92 21.74 -9.84
C MET A 4 14.43 21.54 -10.12
N LEU A 5 14.04 21.67 -11.38
CA LEU A 5 12.72 21.24 -11.84
C LEU A 5 12.70 19.71 -11.79
N LEU A 6 11.79 19.15 -10.97
CA LEU A 6 11.57 17.71 -10.94
C LEU A 6 11.12 17.23 -12.33
N THR A 7 11.71 16.14 -12.81
CA THR A 7 11.23 15.47 -14.02
C THR A 7 9.85 14.85 -13.77
N GLU A 8 9.08 14.61 -14.84
CA GLU A 8 7.76 13.97 -14.73
C GLU A 8 7.85 12.58 -14.08
N GLN A 9 8.90 11.82 -14.43
CA GLN A 9 9.17 10.50 -13.85
C GLN A 9 9.50 10.57 -12.35
N GLN A 10 10.30 11.56 -11.94
CA GLN A 10 10.59 11.81 -10.52
C GLN A 10 9.32 12.15 -9.74
N ARG A 11 8.44 12.99 -10.30
CA ARG A 11 7.18 13.36 -9.65
C ARG A 11 6.27 12.14 -9.50
N LEU A 12 6.16 11.33 -10.55
CA LEU A 12 5.39 10.09 -10.53
C LEU A 12 5.92 9.11 -9.47
N LEU A 13 7.24 8.98 -9.34
CA LEU A 13 7.85 8.10 -8.36
C LEU A 13 7.56 8.53 -6.91
N ILE A 14 7.67 9.83 -6.61
CA ILE A 14 7.31 10.39 -5.29
C ILE A 14 5.83 10.14 -4.98
N GLU A 15 4.94 10.48 -5.92
CA GLU A 15 3.49 10.32 -5.73
C GLU A 15 3.10 8.85 -5.52
N THR A 16 3.73 7.95 -6.28
CA THR A 16 3.51 6.49 -6.15
C THR A 16 4.04 5.98 -4.82
N HIS A 17 5.21 6.45 -4.37
CA HIS A 17 5.75 6.12 -3.05
C HIS A 17 4.82 6.59 -1.92
N GLU A 18 4.31 7.82 -1.97
CA GLU A 18 3.36 8.31 -0.97
C GLU A 18 2.08 7.47 -0.94
N ARG A 19 1.55 7.11 -2.11
CA ARG A 19 0.40 6.20 -2.22
C ARG A 19 0.69 4.84 -1.60
N ARG A 20 1.88 4.28 -1.84
CA ARG A 20 2.32 3.00 -1.24
C ARG A 20 2.37 3.10 0.28
N ASN A 21 2.94 4.16 0.84
CA ASN A 21 2.96 4.39 2.28
C ASN A 21 1.55 4.48 2.89
N ARG A 22 0.64 5.22 2.23
CA ARG A 22 -0.77 5.30 2.64
C ARG A 22 -1.46 3.94 2.57
N ALA A 23 -1.19 3.15 1.54
CA ALA A 23 -1.73 1.80 1.39
C ALA A 23 -1.25 0.86 2.52
N HIS A 24 0.03 0.92 2.91
CA HIS A 24 0.55 0.16 4.06
C HIS A 24 -0.08 0.59 5.38
N ALA A 25 -0.28 1.90 5.60
CA ALA A 25 -0.95 2.41 6.78
C ALA A 25 -2.41 1.91 6.85
N LEU A 26 -3.13 1.94 5.72
CA LEU A 26 -4.48 1.40 5.63
C LEU A 26 -4.52 -0.11 5.91
N LEU A 27 -3.61 -0.88 5.30
CA LEU A 27 -3.51 -2.33 5.53
C LEU A 27 -3.31 -2.65 7.02
N SER A 28 -2.43 -1.91 7.69
CA SER A 28 -2.17 -2.07 9.12
C SER A 28 -3.42 -1.81 9.96
N SER A 29 -4.18 -0.76 9.61
CA SER A 29 -5.45 -0.44 10.27
C SER A 29 -6.52 -1.51 10.03
N LEU A 30 -6.64 -2.03 8.81
CA LEU A 30 -7.57 -3.10 8.47
C LEU A 30 -7.27 -4.40 9.23
N LEU A 31 -5.98 -4.75 9.36
CA LEU A 31 -5.56 -5.92 10.13
C LEU A 31 -5.92 -5.77 11.62
N ARG A 32 -5.69 -4.60 12.20
CA ARG A 32 -6.10 -4.31 13.59
C ARG A 32 -7.61 -4.40 13.77
N ALA A 33 -8.37 -3.77 12.86
CA ALA A 33 -9.83 -3.81 12.89
C ALA A 33 -10.37 -5.24 12.76
N ARG A 34 -9.75 -6.07 11.90
CA ARG A 34 -10.10 -7.49 11.79
C ARG A 34 -9.89 -8.23 13.10
N THR A 35 -8.73 -8.09 13.73
CA THR A 35 -8.44 -8.75 15.00
C THR A 35 -9.43 -8.32 16.09
N GLU A 36 -9.73 -7.02 16.19
CA GLU A 36 -10.70 -6.50 17.16
C GLU A 36 -12.10 -7.06 16.90
N CYS A 37 -12.57 -7.05 15.65
CA CYS A 37 -13.88 -7.61 15.29
C CYS A 37 -13.95 -9.11 15.61
N GLU A 38 -12.94 -9.91 15.23
CA GLU A 38 -12.89 -11.34 15.53
C GLU A 38 -12.92 -11.59 17.04
N HIS A 39 -12.21 -10.78 17.83
CA HIS A 39 -12.25 -10.84 19.29
C HIS A 39 -13.64 -10.54 19.86
N GLN A 40 -14.28 -9.45 19.42
CA GLN A 40 -15.62 -9.07 19.87
C GLN A 40 -16.68 -10.10 19.48
N MET A 41 -16.61 -10.64 18.27
CA MET A 41 -17.52 -11.69 17.79
C MET A 41 -17.39 -12.98 18.60
N THR A 42 -16.16 -13.37 18.93
CA THR A 42 -15.90 -14.51 19.81
C THR A 42 -16.50 -14.28 21.20
N ARG A 43 -16.32 -13.09 21.79
CA ARG A 43 -16.91 -12.74 23.09
C ARG A 43 -18.44 -12.72 23.06
N ALA A 44 -19.02 -12.28 21.96
CA ALA A 44 -20.47 -12.23 21.76
C ALA A 44 -21.09 -13.58 21.34
N GLN A 45 -20.28 -14.64 21.15
CA GLN A 45 -20.71 -15.92 20.56
C GLN A 45 -21.45 -15.74 19.23
N ARG A 46 -21.03 -14.75 18.43
CA ARG A 46 -21.62 -14.44 17.11
C ARG A 46 -20.63 -14.79 16.01
N ALA A 47 -21.15 -15.34 14.92
CA ALA A 47 -20.41 -15.52 13.68
C ALA A 47 -20.73 -14.41 12.68
N ASP A 48 -19.80 -14.14 11.76
CA ASP A 48 -20.06 -13.26 10.62
C ASP A 48 -20.86 -14.04 9.57
N ALA A 49 -22.16 -13.73 9.46
CA ALA A 49 -23.07 -14.40 8.54
C ALA A 49 -22.63 -14.30 7.07
N ILE A 50 -21.95 -13.20 6.69
CA ILE A 50 -21.42 -13.06 5.33
C ILE A 50 -20.22 -13.99 5.14
N LYS A 51 -19.34 -14.09 6.15
CA LYS A 51 -18.20 -15.00 6.12
C LYS A 51 -18.64 -16.46 6.13
N GLU A 52 -19.71 -16.81 6.84
CA GLU A 52 -20.24 -18.18 6.88
C GLU A 52 -20.73 -18.65 5.51
N VAL A 53 -21.40 -17.77 4.76
CA VAL A 53 -21.93 -18.09 3.42
C VAL A 53 -20.86 -17.99 2.33
N THR A 54 -19.96 -17.01 2.43
CA THR A 54 -19.03 -16.68 1.33
C THR A 54 -17.58 -17.09 1.59
N GLY A 55 -17.25 -17.58 2.78
CA GLY A 55 -15.90 -17.94 3.21
C GLY A 55 -14.98 -16.74 3.49
N SER A 56 -15.45 -15.50 3.34
CA SER A 56 -14.62 -14.29 3.54
C SER A 56 -15.44 -13.10 4.01
N SER A 57 -14.98 -12.44 5.08
CA SER A 57 -15.60 -11.21 5.58
C SER A 57 -15.33 -10.02 4.66
N ALA A 58 -16.04 -8.92 4.86
CA ALA A 58 -15.76 -7.66 4.17
C ALA A 58 -14.33 -7.16 4.46
N LEU A 59 -13.83 -7.35 5.69
CA LEU A 59 -12.46 -7.00 6.09
C LEU A 59 -11.43 -7.88 5.37
N ASP A 60 -11.69 -9.19 5.22
CA ASP A 60 -10.81 -10.09 4.46
C ASP A 60 -10.68 -9.64 3.00
N ARG A 61 -11.80 -9.24 2.37
CA ARG A 61 -11.81 -8.72 1.01
C ARG A 61 -11.09 -7.38 0.90
N ALA A 62 -11.29 -6.48 1.85
CA ALA A 62 -10.59 -5.19 1.90
C ALA A 62 -9.07 -5.39 2.03
N ILE A 63 -8.63 -6.25 2.95
CA ILE A 63 -7.21 -6.61 3.13
C ILE A 63 -6.62 -7.17 1.84
N ALA A 64 -7.30 -8.12 1.21
CA ALA A 64 -6.84 -8.72 -0.05
C ALA A 64 -6.76 -7.71 -1.20
N SER A 65 -7.70 -6.76 -1.25
CA SER A 65 -7.68 -5.66 -2.21
C SER A 65 -6.49 -4.71 -1.95
N THR A 66 -6.28 -4.28 -0.71
CA THR A 66 -5.18 -3.39 -0.35
C THR A 66 -3.81 -4.02 -0.60
N ARG A 67 -3.65 -5.32 -0.34
CA ARG A 67 -2.41 -6.06 -0.68
C ARG A 67 -2.12 -6.01 -2.18
N ARG A 68 -3.10 -6.34 -3.02
CA ARG A 68 -2.96 -6.25 -4.48
C ARG A 68 -2.62 -4.84 -4.96
N MET A 69 -3.21 -3.82 -4.34
CA MET A 69 -2.89 -2.43 -4.63
C MET A 69 -1.43 -2.09 -4.28
N ILE A 70 -0.91 -2.56 -3.15
CA ILE A 70 0.50 -2.40 -2.78
C ILE A 70 1.39 -3.06 -3.84
N ASP A 71 1.10 -4.31 -4.21
CA ASP A 71 1.88 -5.05 -5.20
C ASP A 71 1.95 -4.30 -6.54
N THR A 72 0.82 -3.76 -7.00
CA THR A 72 0.76 -2.94 -8.23
C THR A 72 1.59 -1.66 -8.10
N LEU A 73 1.50 -0.95 -6.96
CA LEU A 73 2.27 0.28 -6.73
C LEU A 73 3.78 -0.01 -6.70
N GLU A 74 4.18 -1.08 -6.03
CA GLU A 74 5.58 -1.49 -5.97
C GLU A 74 6.11 -1.91 -7.34
N GLN A 75 5.30 -2.60 -8.15
CA GLN A 75 5.67 -2.92 -9.52
C GLN A 75 5.85 -1.66 -10.36
N ALA A 76 4.89 -0.73 -10.32
CA ALA A 76 4.98 0.52 -11.05
C ALA A 76 6.21 1.35 -10.63
N MET A 77 6.54 1.36 -9.34
CA MET A 77 7.76 2.01 -8.84
C MET A 77 9.02 1.37 -9.41
N ARG A 78 9.11 0.02 -9.41
CA ARG A 78 10.26 -0.69 -10.01
C ARG A 78 10.41 -0.38 -11.49
N ASP A 79 9.31 -0.35 -12.23
CA ASP A 79 9.33 -0.06 -13.66
C ASP A 79 9.85 1.36 -13.94
N VAL A 80 9.41 2.35 -13.16
CA VAL A 80 9.90 3.74 -13.27
C VAL A 80 11.36 3.83 -12.85
N MET A 81 11.76 3.16 -11.76
CA MET A 81 13.13 3.19 -11.27
C MET A 81 14.13 2.58 -12.27
N ASN A 82 13.76 1.50 -12.95
CA ASN A 82 14.58 0.91 -14.00
C ASN A 82 14.77 1.83 -15.22
N SER A 83 13.94 2.86 -15.37
CA SER A 83 14.04 3.86 -16.43
C SER A 83 14.81 5.13 -16.03
N LEU A 84 15.13 5.29 -14.74
CA LEU A 84 15.82 6.45 -14.19
C LEU A 84 17.32 6.22 -14.05
N SER A 85 18.13 7.27 -14.24
CA SER A 85 19.56 7.19 -13.96
C SER A 85 19.83 7.25 -12.46
N ARG A 86 21.00 6.78 -12.03
CA ARG A 86 21.41 6.85 -10.61
C ARG A 86 21.38 8.28 -10.05
N GLU A 87 21.82 9.26 -10.83
CA GLU A 87 21.75 10.69 -10.47
C GLU A 87 20.30 11.18 -10.28
N ASP A 88 19.37 10.67 -11.08
CA ASP A 88 17.95 11.02 -10.97
C ASP A 88 17.35 10.49 -9.66
N LEU A 89 17.75 9.30 -9.22
CA LEU A 89 17.31 8.67 -7.96
C LEU A 89 17.92 9.35 -6.73
N GLU A 90 19.19 9.77 -6.83
CA GLU A 90 19.89 10.50 -5.79
C GLU A 90 19.30 11.91 -5.55
N SER A 91 18.92 12.61 -6.62
CA SER A 91 18.33 13.96 -6.52
C SER A 91 16.98 14.04 -5.79
N ILE A 92 16.24 12.93 -5.72
CA ILE A 92 14.94 12.84 -5.02
C ILE A 92 15.01 12.13 -3.66
N GLY A 93 16.20 11.82 -3.15
CA GLY A 93 16.38 11.21 -1.83
C GLY A 93 15.85 9.78 -1.71
N LEU A 94 15.47 9.15 -2.82
CA LEU A 94 14.98 7.77 -2.91
C LEU A 94 16.09 6.80 -3.34
N ALA A 95 17.36 7.20 -3.27
CA ALA A 95 18.50 6.34 -3.57
C ALA A 95 18.54 5.04 -2.76
N HIS A 96 17.89 5.01 -1.58
CA HIS A 96 17.78 3.81 -0.74
C HIS A 96 16.79 2.76 -1.28
N LEU A 97 16.01 3.10 -2.32
CA LEU A 97 15.09 2.18 -2.99
C LEU A 97 15.72 1.48 -4.20
N ALA A 98 16.86 1.97 -4.70
CA ALA A 98 17.59 1.47 -5.87
C ALA A 98 18.44 0.24 -5.52
#